data_AF-A0A537NE46-F1
#
_entry.id   AF-A0A537NE46-F1
#
_cell.length_a   1.000
_cell.length_b   1.000
_cell.length_c   1.000
_cell.angle_alpha   90.00
_cell.angle_beta   90.00
_cell.angle_gamma   90.00
#
_symmetry.space_group_name_H-M   'P 1'
#
loop_
_entity.id
_entity.type
_entity.pdbx_description
1 polymer ?
#
loop_
_entity_poly.entity_id
_entity_poly.type
_entity_poly.pdbx_seq_one_letter_code
_entity_poly.pdbx_strand_id
1 'polypeptide(L)' 'MKRIVMVLAVPLLGLTACGQTTGDRALSGAGIGAGAGLLGGALMGSPLTGALLGGALGAGAGVLTSSGQVDLGRPAWR' A
#
# COMPACT_ATOMS: atom_id res chain seq x y z
N MET A 1 0.55 -4.06 25.03
CA MET A 1 1.95 -4.16 24.52
C MET A 1 2.07 -5.19 23.39
N LYS A 2 1.82 -6.49 23.61
CA LYS A 2 1.91 -7.53 22.54
C LYS A 2 1.08 -7.24 21.26
N ARG A 3 -0.13 -6.67 21.40
CA ARG A 3 -0.99 -6.34 20.25
C ARG A 3 -0.46 -5.20 19.38
N ILE A 4 0.17 -4.18 20.00
CA ILE A 4 0.74 -3.03 19.28
C ILE A 4 1.96 -3.47 18.47
N VAL A 5 2.79 -4.36 19.03
CA VAL A 5 3.94 -4.95 18.34
C VAL A 5 3.50 -5.70 17.09
N MET A 6 2.40 -6.47 17.14
CA MET A 6 1.88 -7.16 15.96
C MET A 6 1.34 -6.22 14.88
N VAL A 7 0.62 -5.15 15.28
CA VAL A 7 0.06 -4.17 14.34
C VAL A 7 1.17 -3.44 13.56
N LEU A 8 2.31 -3.15 14.19
CA LEU A 8 3.44 -2.54 13.51
C LEU A 8 4.34 -3.55 12.77
N ALA A 9 4.49 -4.78 13.27
CA ALA A 9 5.40 -5.75 12.67
C ALA A 9 4.95 -6.17 11.26
N VAL A 10 3.66 -6.48 11.07
CA VAL A 10 3.11 -6.96 9.79
C VAL A 10 3.38 -6.00 8.62
N PRO A 11 3.11 -4.69 8.71
CA PRO A 11 3.40 -3.76 7.61
C PRO A 11 4.91 -3.59 7.38
N LEU A 12 5.74 -3.63 8.43
CA LEU A 12 7.20 -3.53 8.33
C LEU A 12 7.82 -4.70 7.54
N LEU A 13 7.28 -5.91 7.70
CA LEU A 13 7.67 -7.07 6.88
C LEU A 13 7.25 -6.89 5.41
N GLY A 14 6.05 -6.34 5.16
CA GLY A 14 5.55 -6.06 3.81
C GLY A 14 6.33 -4.98 3.06
N LEU A 15 6.90 -3.99 3.77
CA LEU A 15 7.76 -2.95 3.21
C LEU A 15 9.03 -3.52 2.54
N THR A 16 9.58 -4.62 3.07
CA THR A 16 10.76 -5.29 2.48
C THR A 16 10.42 -6.15 1.25
N ALA A 17 9.14 -6.50 1.07
CA ALA A 17 8.64 -7.33 -0.03
C ALA A 17 8.11 -6.50 -1.22
N CYS A 18 8.19 -5.17 -1.16
CA CYS A 18 7.65 -4.27 -2.19
C CYS A 18 8.51 -4.29 -3.46
N GLY A 19 8.28 -5.32 -4.28
CA GLY A 19 8.40 -5.40 -5.74
C GLY A 19 9.55 -4.70 -6.43
N GLN A 20 10.55 -5.48 -6.85
CA GLN A 20 11.51 -5.03 -7.88
C GLN A 20 10.87 -4.98 -9.28
N THR A 21 9.77 -5.68 -9.50
CA THR A 21 9.06 -5.73 -10.79
C THR A 21 7.78 -4.91 -10.78
N THR A 22 7.32 -4.47 -11.95
CA THR A 22 6.07 -3.71 -12.13
C THR A 22 4.84 -4.49 -11.65
N GLY A 23 4.82 -5.81 -11.84
CA GLY A 23 3.71 -6.68 -11.41
C GLY A 23 3.57 -6.72 -9.89
N ASP A 24 4.70 -6.88 -9.18
CA ASP A 24 4.70 -6.89 -7.70
C ASP A 24 4.26 -5.55 -7.11
N ARG A 25 4.62 -4.44 -7.77
CA ARG A 25 4.20 -3.07 -7.40
C ARG A 25 2.71 -2.88 -7.62
N ALA A 26 2.20 -3.35 -8.75
CA ALA A 26 0.78 -3.29 -9.05
C ALA A 26 -0.04 -4.11 -8.05
N LEU A 27 0.40 -5.34 -7.74
CA LEU A 27 -0.30 -6.22 -6.80
C LEU A 27 -0.25 -5.68 -5.36
N SER A 28 0.92 -5.18 -4.93
CA SER A 28 1.09 -4.58 -3.61
C SER A 28 0.30 -3.28 -3.49
N GLY A 29 0.34 -2.42 -4.51
CA GLY A 29 -0.44 -1.19 -4.60
C GLY A 29 -1.94 -1.48 -4.58
N ALA A 30 -2.40 -2.52 -5.28
CA ALA A 30 -3.78 -2.97 -5.25
C ALA A 30 -4.22 -3.44 -3.87
N GLY A 31 -3.41 -4.26 -3.19
CA GLY A 31 -3.73 -4.75 -1.85
C GLY A 31 -3.82 -3.63 -0.82
N ILE A 32 -2.83 -2.72 -0.81
CA ILE A 32 -2.79 -1.58 0.11
C ILE A 32 -3.93 -0.60 -0.19
N GLY A 33 -4.10 -0.26 -1.47
CA GLY A 33 -5.16 0.62 -1.93
C GLY A 33 -6.56 0.05 -1.63
N ALA A 34 -6.76 -1.25 -1.78
CA ALA A 34 -8.01 -1.91 -1.42
C ALA A 34 -8.27 -1.90 0.08
N GLY A 35 -7.24 -2.13 0.91
CA GLY A 35 -7.36 -2.04 2.36
C GLY A 35 -7.70 -0.64 2.84
N ALA A 36 -6.97 0.38 2.36
CA ALA A 36 -7.22 1.77 2.68
C ALA A 36 -8.59 2.24 2.17
N GLY A 37 -8.93 1.85 0.93
CA GLY A 37 -10.22 2.14 0.31
C GLY A 37 -11.39 1.44 0.99
N LEU A 38 -11.20 0.23 1.52
CA LEU A 38 -12.22 -0.47 2.31
C LEU A 38 -12.52 0.28 3.59
N LEU A 39 -11.48 0.71 4.32
CA LEU A 39 -11.63 1.48 5.54
C LEU A 39 -12.26 2.85 5.27
N GLY A 40 -11.79 3.57 4.24
CA GLY A 40 -12.37 4.85 3.84
C GLY A 40 -13.81 4.74 3.35
N GLY A 41 -14.10 3.73 2.53
CA GLY A 41 -15.44 3.43 2.03
C GLY A 41 -16.38 2.98 3.15
N ALA A 42 -15.89 2.28 4.17
CA ALA A 42 -16.68 1.91 5.34
C ALA A 42 -17.18 3.14 6.10
N LEU A 43 -16.36 4.20 6.20
CA LEU A 43 -16.76 5.46 6.82
C LEU A 43 -17.85 6.19 6.02
N MET A 44 -17.86 6.03 4.69
CA MET A 44 -18.86 6.61 3.78
C MET A 44 -20.05 5.67 3.49
N GLY A 45 -20.14 4.52 4.17
CA GLY A 45 -21.25 3.56 4.01
C GLY A 45 -21.17 2.64 2.77
N SER A 46 -20.07 2.66 2.02
CA SER A 46 -19.85 1.83 0.83
C SER A 46 -18.45 1.18 0.84
N PRO A 47 -18.18 0.26 1.79
CA PRO A 47 -16.85 -0.35 1.98
C PRO A 47 -16.35 -1.12 0.77
N LEU A 48 -17.22 -1.86 0.09
CA LEU A 48 -16.85 -2.68 -1.05
C LEU A 48 -16.47 -1.81 -2.26
N THR A 49 -17.22 -0.73 -2.49
CA THR A 49 -16.92 0.25 -3.53
C THR A 49 -15.61 0.96 -3.27
N GLY A 50 -15.38 1.38 -2.01
CA GLY A 50 -14.11 1.98 -1.61
C GLY A 50 -12.93 1.01 -1.79
N ALA A 51 -13.10 -0.27 -1.44
CA ALA A 51 -12.07 -1.29 -1.63
C ALA A 51 -11.74 -1.53 -3.10
N LEU A 52 -12.76 -1.64 -3.96
CA LEU A 52 -12.58 -1.83 -5.40
C LEU A 52 -11.89 -0.63 -6.04
N LEU A 53 -12.35 0.59 -5.74
CA LEU A 53 -11.76 1.82 -6.26
C LEU A 53 -10.32 2.00 -5.76
N GLY A 54 -10.12 1.86 -4.45
CA GLY A 54 -8.79 1.98 -3.84
C GLY A 54 -7.82 0.93 -4.39
N GLY A 55 -8.29 -0.30 -4.60
CA GLY A 55 -7.49 -1.36 -5.22
C GLY A 55 -7.13 -1.08 -6.67
N ALA A 56 -8.09 -0.63 -7.48
CA ALA A 56 -7.84 -0.27 -8.88
C ALA A 56 -6.87 0.91 -9.01
N LEU A 57 -7.07 1.97 -8.22
CA LEU A 57 -6.20 3.14 -8.18
C LEU A 57 -4.79 2.77 -7.68
N GLY A 58 -4.70 1.94 -6.65
CA GLY A 58 -3.44 1.45 -6.11
C GLY A 58 -2.67 0.55 -7.09
N ALA A 59 -3.37 -0.31 -7.84
CA ALA A 59 -2.76 -1.11 -8.90
C ALA A 59 -2.24 -0.24 -10.04
N GLY A 60 -3.06 0.71 -10.48
CA GLY A 60 -2.71 1.67 -11.53
C GLY A 60 -1.48 2.49 -11.13
N ALA A 61 -1.44 3.01 -9.91
CA ALA A 61 -0.28 3.72 -9.37
C ALA A 61 0.99 2.84 -9.35
N GLY A 62 0.85 1.56 -9.00
CA GLY A 62 1.95 0.60 -9.02
C GLY A 62 2.47 0.24 -10.42
N VAL A 63 1.62 0.27 -11.44
CA VAL A 63 2.02 0.11 -12.85
C VAL A 63 2.68 1.39 -13.39
N LEU A 64 2.13 2.56 -13.04
CA LEU A 64 2.59 3.85 -13.53
C LEU A 64 3.86 4.35 -12.85
N THR A 65 4.19 3.85 -11.65
CA THR A 65 5.37 4.26 -10.86
C THR A 65 6.53 3.27 -11.00
N SER A 66 7.73 3.79 -11.24
CA SER A 66 8.97 3.00 -11.33
C SER A 66 9.82 3.04 -10.05
N SER A 67 10.73 2.08 -9.89
CA SER A 67 11.56 1.88 -8.68
C SER A 67 12.41 3.07 -8.26
N GLY A 68 12.80 3.91 -9.21
CA GLY A 68 13.73 5.02 -8.99
C GLY A 68 13.09 6.40 -9.09
N GLN A 69 11.76 6.49 -9.25
CA GLN A 69 11.10 7.80 -9.43
C GLN A 69 10.82 8.54 -8.12
N VAL A 70 10.97 7.88 -6.97
CA VAL A 70 10.74 8.49 -5.66
C VAL A 70 12.08 8.88 -5.05
N ASP A 71 12.52 10.12 -5.31
CA ASP A 71 13.65 10.71 -4.59
C ASP A 71 13.15 11.20 -3.21
N LEU A 72 13.47 10.42 -2.17
CA LEU A 72 13.14 10.74 -0.78
C LEU A 72 14.15 11.69 -0.13
N GLY A 73 15.12 12.21 -0.91
CA GLY A 73 16.21 13.03 -0.38
C GLY A 73 17.17 12.24 0.50
N ARG A 74 17.95 12.94 1.33
CA ARG A 74 18.86 12.28 2.29
C ARG A 74 18.04 11.53 3.34
N PRO A 75 18.26 10.22 3.51
CA PRO A 75 17.52 9.44 4.49
C PRO A 75 17.80 9.97 5.90
N ALA A 76 16.75 10.15 6.70
CA ALA A 76 16.85 10.66 8.07
C ALA A 76 17.64 9.74 9.03
N TRP A 77 17.99 8.53 8.58
CA TRP A 77 18.69 7.51 9.34
C TRP A 77 20.15 7.29 8.90
N ARG A 78 20.72 8.18 8.06
CA ARG A 78 22.15 8.22 7.76
C ARG A 78 22.74 9.60 8.07
#